data_AF-A0A7S1REA9-F1
#
_entry.id   AF-A0A7S1REA9-F1
#
_cell.length_a   1.000
_cell.length_b   1.000
_cell.length_c   1.000
_cell.angle_alpha   90.00
_cell.angle_beta   90.00
_cell.angle_gamma   90.00
#
_symmetry.space_group_name_H-M   'P 1'
#
loop_
_entity.id
_entity.type
_entity.pdbx_description
1 polymer ?
#
loop_
_entity_poly.entity_id
_entity_poly.type
_entity_poly.pdbx_seq_one_letter_code
_entity_poly.pdbx_strand_id
1 'polypeptide(L)'
;VADVAISHLWAPLDPPPQHEHGDQSGTAVARILELLVPLHLRRYESVRAVVHSRFGDLIRGRVDAVHLSGDGWQTRADLTARRLTVAALEGAALNYGDLLTGKITLTTPAHGWGEVVFEQHDFGNFLLYGPVAAVAPIVDGQRIVFERDGVEFDALARRVRFVGWVAGRRTPLVLEAGEGAGDRVSVHVPEGVTEDMSAEALGAAMTHFFRTLSLDLAGVELRFA
;
A
#
# COMPACT_ATOMS: atom_id res chain seq x y z
N VAL A 1 -23.94 19.00 -5.46
CA VAL A 1 -23.57 18.49 -6.81
C VAL A 1 -22.27 19.15 -7.20
N ALA A 2 -21.15 18.55 -6.77
CA ALA A 2 -19.80 19.02 -7.08
C ALA A 2 -18.97 17.77 -7.37
N ASP A 3 -19.21 17.23 -8.56
CA ASP A 3 -18.54 16.07 -9.14
C ASP A 3 -17.61 16.60 -10.25
N VAL A 4 -16.72 17.52 -9.86
CA VAL A 4 -15.84 18.24 -10.78
C VAL A 4 -14.39 17.95 -10.41
N ALA A 5 -13.81 17.04 -11.20
CA ALA A 5 -12.40 16.98 -11.56
C ALA A 5 -11.34 16.84 -10.44
N ILE A 6 -11.47 15.85 -9.55
CA ILE A 6 -10.34 15.35 -8.74
C ILE A 6 -9.44 14.40 -9.57
N SER A 7 -9.89 13.98 -10.76
CA SER A 7 -9.22 12.97 -11.61
C SER A 7 -7.90 13.39 -12.26
N HIS A 8 -7.44 14.63 -12.08
CA HIS A 8 -6.20 15.13 -12.69
C HIS A 8 -5.07 15.39 -11.70
N LEU A 9 -5.30 15.23 -10.39
CA LEU A 9 -4.27 15.54 -9.39
C LEU A 9 -3.28 14.39 -9.17
N TRP A 10 -3.66 13.15 -9.45
CA TRP A 10 -2.76 11.99 -9.45
C TRP A 10 -3.06 11.13 -10.69
N ALA A 11 -2.10 11.07 -11.61
CA ALA A 11 -2.10 10.00 -12.60
C ALA A 11 -1.71 8.72 -11.84
N PRO A 12 -2.52 7.64 -11.89
CA PRO A 12 -2.05 6.32 -11.49
C PRO A 12 -0.71 6.09 -12.20
N LEU A 13 0.25 5.45 -11.54
CA LEU A 13 1.42 4.95 -12.27
C LEU A 13 0.87 4.03 -13.36
N ASP A 14 0.88 4.52 -14.61
CA ASP A 14 0.25 3.82 -15.72
C ASP A 14 0.83 2.40 -15.77
N PRO A 15 -0.01 1.37 -15.98
CA PRO A 15 0.51 0.04 -16.25
C PRO A 15 1.52 0.16 -17.40
N PRO A 16 2.67 -0.54 -17.33
CA PRO A 16 3.67 -0.45 -18.39
C PRO A 16 2.99 -0.69 -19.75
N PRO A 17 3.40 0.06 -20.80
CA PRO A 17 2.73 0.01 -22.08
C PRO A 17 2.62 -1.44 -22.56
N GLN A 18 1.43 -1.82 -23.02
CA GLN A 18 1.19 -3.13 -23.60
C GLN A 18 2.10 -3.26 -24.84
N HIS A 19 3.24 -3.95 -24.71
CA HIS A 19 3.98 -4.36 -25.89
C HIS A 19 3.09 -5.33 -26.67
N GLU A 20 2.63 -4.92 -27.85
CA GLU A 20 1.66 -5.63 -28.71
C GLU A 20 2.13 -7.02 -29.22
N HIS A 21 3.19 -7.59 -28.65
CA HIS A 21 3.74 -8.89 -29.02
C HIS A 21 3.90 -9.80 -27.78
N GLY A 22 2.90 -9.80 -26.90
CA GLY A 22 2.83 -10.67 -25.73
C GLY A 22 2.36 -12.09 -26.10
N ASP A 23 3.27 -13.04 -25.90
CA ASP A 23 3.06 -14.49 -26.08
C ASP A 23 1.89 -14.99 -25.21
N GLN A 24 0.98 -15.81 -25.75
CA GLN A 24 -0.25 -16.30 -25.08
C GLN A 24 0.04 -17.08 -23.78
N SER A 25 1.29 -17.47 -23.57
CA SER A 25 1.78 -18.27 -22.45
C SER A 25 1.66 -17.55 -21.10
N GLY A 26 1.85 -16.22 -21.05
CA GLY A 26 1.65 -15.42 -19.83
C GLY A 26 0.20 -15.38 -19.34
N THR A 27 -0.77 -15.55 -20.25
CA THR A 27 -2.20 -15.51 -19.92
C THR A 27 -2.62 -16.62 -18.95
N ALA A 28 -2.04 -17.82 -19.07
CA ALA A 28 -2.37 -18.93 -18.18
C ALA A 28 -1.96 -18.64 -16.72
N VAL A 29 -0.74 -18.12 -16.52
CA VAL A 29 -0.26 -17.74 -15.18
C VAL A 29 -1.07 -16.58 -14.62
N ALA A 30 -1.39 -15.58 -15.43
CA ALA A 30 -2.26 -14.48 -15.03
C ALA A 30 -3.61 -14.98 -14.52
N ARG A 31 -4.26 -15.92 -15.23
CA ARG A 31 -5.53 -16.53 -14.80
C ARG A 31 -5.40 -17.30 -13.49
N ILE A 32 -4.31 -18.02 -13.28
CA ILE A 32 -4.09 -18.72 -12.01
C ILE A 32 -3.92 -17.71 -10.87
N LEU A 33 -3.16 -16.63 -11.06
CA LEU A 33 -3.04 -15.57 -10.06
C LEU A 33 -4.39 -14.94 -9.73
N GLU A 34 -5.22 -14.64 -10.73
CA GLU A 34 -6.59 -14.13 -10.54
C GLU A 34 -7.48 -15.09 -9.74
N LEU A 35 -7.24 -16.40 -9.82
CA LEU A 35 -7.98 -17.42 -9.05
C LEU A 35 -7.45 -17.61 -7.63
N LEU A 36 -6.14 -17.48 -7.43
CA LEU A 36 -5.48 -17.73 -6.14
C LEU A 36 -5.51 -16.53 -5.20
N VAL A 37 -5.35 -15.31 -5.72
CA VAL A 37 -5.38 -14.08 -4.91
C VAL A 37 -6.65 -13.98 -4.04
N PRO A 38 -7.87 -14.23 -4.58
CA PRO A 38 -9.10 -14.33 -3.78
C PRO A 38 -9.02 -15.27 -2.57
N LEU A 39 -8.23 -16.35 -2.64
CA LEU A 39 -8.09 -17.29 -1.53
C LEU A 39 -7.39 -16.67 -0.33
N HIS A 40 -6.75 -15.50 -0.46
CA HIS A 40 -6.14 -14.74 0.62
C HIS A 40 -7.00 -13.56 1.09
N LEU A 41 -8.09 -13.27 0.39
CA LEU A 41 -8.99 -12.17 0.66
C LEU A 41 -10.27 -12.65 1.37
N ARG A 42 -10.80 -11.77 2.21
CA ARG A 42 -12.13 -11.93 2.81
C ARG A 42 -13.21 -11.39 1.88
N ARG A 43 -12.92 -10.27 1.20
CA ARG A 43 -13.79 -9.63 0.22
C ARG A 43 -12.93 -8.91 -0.84
N TYR A 44 -13.44 -8.87 -2.07
CA TYR A 44 -12.88 -8.11 -3.19
C TYR A 44 -13.99 -7.85 -4.20
N GLU A 45 -13.85 -6.79 -5.00
CA GLU A 45 -14.79 -6.48 -6.09
C GLU A 45 -14.21 -6.94 -7.44
N SER A 46 -12.93 -6.67 -7.66
CA SER A 46 -12.22 -7.03 -8.88
C SER A 46 -10.79 -7.45 -8.55
N VAL A 47 -10.25 -8.39 -9.31
CA VAL A 47 -8.82 -8.72 -9.34
C VAL A 47 -8.45 -8.97 -10.79
N ARG A 48 -7.36 -8.37 -11.24
CA ARG A 48 -6.80 -8.54 -12.57
C ARG A 48 -5.30 -8.76 -12.46
N ALA A 49 -4.80 -9.78 -13.15
CA ALA A 49 -3.37 -10.00 -13.31
C ALA A 49 -2.98 -9.88 -14.78
N VAL A 50 -1.81 -9.31 -15.02
CA VAL A 50 -1.13 -9.29 -16.32
C VAL A 50 0.27 -9.83 -16.07
N VAL A 51 0.63 -10.87 -16.81
CA VAL A 51 1.96 -11.49 -16.71
C VAL A 51 2.61 -11.43 -18.08
N HIS A 52 3.78 -10.82 -18.12
CA HIS A 52 4.65 -10.81 -19.28
C HIS A 52 5.72 -11.89 -19.09
N SER A 53 5.87 -12.76 -20.09
CA SER A 53 6.91 -13.77 -20.12
C SER A 53 7.13 -14.24 -21.56
N ARG A 54 8.36 -14.66 -21.87
CA ARG A 54 8.68 -15.42 -23.09
C ARG A 54 8.43 -16.90 -22.82
N PHE A 55 7.87 -17.65 -23.78
CA PHE A 55 7.55 -19.08 -23.60
C PHE A 55 8.69 -19.92 -22.98
N GLY A 56 9.93 -19.72 -23.43
CA GLY A 56 11.09 -20.45 -22.91
C GLY A 56 11.46 -20.10 -21.45
N ASP A 57 11.19 -18.87 -21.03
CA ASP A 57 11.42 -18.41 -19.66
C ASP A 57 10.28 -18.86 -18.74
N LEU A 58 9.05 -18.89 -19.25
CA LEU A 58 7.90 -19.46 -18.54
C LEU A 58 8.16 -20.93 -18.19
N ILE A 59 8.67 -21.77 -19.10
CA ILE A 59 8.98 -23.17 -18.78
C ILE A 59 10.01 -23.28 -17.63
N ARG A 60 10.87 -22.28 -17.47
CA ARG A 60 11.90 -22.21 -16.42
C ARG A 60 11.39 -21.58 -15.12
N GLY A 61 10.11 -21.24 -15.02
CA GLY A 61 9.56 -20.55 -13.85
C GLY A 61 9.76 -19.05 -13.84
N ARG A 62 10.23 -18.44 -14.94
CA ARG A 62 10.56 -17.01 -14.98
C ARG A 62 9.50 -16.20 -15.68
N VAL A 63 9.18 -15.06 -15.08
CA VAL A 63 8.29 -14.05 -15.65
C VAL A 63 9.05 -12.73 -15.75
N ASP A 64 8.87 -12.05 -16.87
CA ASP A 64 9.55 -10.78 -17.15
C ASP A 64 8.92 -9.65 -16.32
N ALA A 65 7.59 -9.66 -16.18
CA ALA A 65 6.90 -8.72 -15.32
C ALA A 65 5.55 -9.31 -14.87
N VAL A 66 5.14 -8.92 -13.66
CA VAL A 66 3.81 -9.22 -13.13
C VAL A 66 3.17 -7.91 -12.70
N HIS A 67 1.99 -7.64 -13.20
CA HIS A 67 1.14 -6.54 -12.76
C HIS A 67 -0.14 -7.13 -12.18
N LEU A 68 -0.43 -6.80 -10.92
CA LEU A 68 -1.62 -7.19 -10.21
C LEU A 68 -2.37 -5.92 -9.81
N SER A 69 -3.64 -5.81 -10.17
CA SER A 69 -4.50 -4.73 -9.71
C SER A 69 -5.85 -5.28 -9.26
N GLY A 70 -6.54 -4.52 -8.42
CA GLY A 70 -7.92 -4.84 -8.06
C GLY A 70 -8.54 -3.76 -7.19
N ASP A 71 -9.85 -3.87 -6.99
CA ASP A 71 -10.65 -2.93 -6.22
C ASP A 71 -11.39 -3.61 -5.05
N GLY A 72 -11.71 -2.83 -4.03
CA GLY A 72 -12.52 -3.25 -2.88
C GLY A 72 -11.86 -4.33 -2.01
N TRP A 73 -10.54 -4.27 -1.84
CA TRP A 73 -9.77 -5.28 -1.13
C TRP A 73 -10.10 -5.28 0.36
N GLN A 74 -10.31 -6.47 0.90
CA GLN A 74 -10.31 -6.74 2.34
C GLN A 74 -9.57 -8.05 2.60
N THR A 75 -8.47 -7.97 3.34
CA THR A 75 -7.72 -9.17 3.75
C THR A 75 -8.40 -9.87 4.93
N ARG A 76 -7.96 -11.10 5.25
CA ARG A 76 -8.42 -11.78 6.48
C ARG A 76 -7.97 -11.11 7.78
N ALA A 77 -6.95 -10.27 7.71
CA ALA A 77 -6.49 -9.45 8.83
C ALA A 77 -7.22 -8.10 8.92
N ASP A 78 -8.34 -7.95 8.21
CA ASP A 78 -9.16 -6.73 8.12
C ASP A 78 -8.39 -5.48 7.66
N LEU A 79 -7.27 -5.66 6.94
CA LEU A 79 -6.69 -4.59 6.14
C LEU A 79 -7.57 -4.37 4.92
N THR A 80 -8.05 -3.14 4.74
CA THR A 80 -8.91 -2.75 3.61
C THR A 80 -8.21 -1.74 2.71
N ALA A 81 -8.55 -1.78 1.43
CA ALA A 81 -8.12 -0.78 0.45
C ALA A 81 -9.13 -0.67 -0.68
N ARG A 82 -9.51 0.55 -1.05
CA ARG A 82 -10.31 0.81 -2.25
C ARG A 82 -9.64 0.26 -3.51
N ARG A 83 -8.33 0.47 -3.66
CA ARG A 83 -7.56 -0.07 -4.78
C ARG A 83 -6.16 -0.47 -4.32
N LEU A 84 -5.68 -1.57 -4.87
CA LEU A 84 -4.30 -2.00 -4.78
C LEU A 84 -3.78 -2.25 -6.19
N THR A 85 -2.63 -1.69 -6.50
CA THR A 85 -1.87 -1.98 -7.72
C THR A 85 -0.46 -2.35 -7.31
N VAL A 86 0.05 -3.46 -7.81
CA VAL A 86 1.43 -3.92 -7.58
C VAL A 86 2.02 -4.31 -8.92
N ALA A 87 3.20 -3.79 -9.22
CA ALA A 87 3.97 -4.15 -10.39
C ALA A 87 5.35 -4.64 -9.97
N ALA A 88 5.62 -5.92 -10.20
CA ALA A 88 6.96 -6.49 -10.12
C ALA A 88 7.60 -6.42 -11.51
N LEU A 89 8.69 -5.68 -11.62
CA LEU A 89 9.43 -5.47 -12.85
C LEU A 89 10.70 -6.32 -12.81
N GLU A 90 10.86 -7.18 -13.82
CA GLU A 90 12.04 -8.02 -14.07
C GLU A 90 12.31 -9.14 -13.05
N GLY A 91 12.63 -10.33 -13.57
CA GLY A 91 13.32 -11.37 -12.81
C GLY A 91 12.51 -12.10 -11.73
N ALA A 92 11.20 -11.84 -11.63
CA ALA A 92 10.33 -12.65 -10.79
C ALA A 92 10.36 -14.11 -11.26
N ALA A 93 10.64 -15.01 -10.34
CA ALA A 93 10.64 -16.45 -10.61
C ALA A 93 9.59 -17.11 -9.72
N LEU A 94 8.60 -17.76 -10.31
CA LEU A 94 7.50 -18.45 -9.62
C LEU A 94 7.82 -19.93 -9.43
N ASN A 95 7.47 -20.46 -8.26
CA ASN A 95 7.44 -21.91 -8.05
C ASN A 95 6.12 -22.48 -8.58
N TYR A 96 6.13 -23.13 -9.74
CA TYR A 96 4.93 -23.76 -10.28
C TYR A 96 4.42 -24.94 -9.47
N GLY A 97 5.30 -25.66 -8.77
CA GLY A 97 4.88 -26.73 -7.88
C GLY A 97 3.95 -26.19 -6.79
N ASP A 98 4.33 -25.07 -6.19
CA ASP A 98 3.51 -24.36 -5.21
C ASP A 98 2.24 -23.78 -5.85
N LEU A 99 2.35 -23.21 -7.05
CA LEU A 99 1.22 -22.64 -7.79
C LEU A 99 0.11 -23.67 -8.02
N LEU A 100 0.47 -24.91 -8.38
CA LEU A 100 -0.48 -26.02 -8.53
C LEU A 100 -1.15 -26.43 -7.22
N THR A 101 -0.51 -26.17 -6.08
CA THR A 101 -1.10 -26.39 -4.74
C THR A 101 -1.85 -25.17 -4.20
N GLY A 102 -2.02 -24.14 -5.01
CA GLY A 102 -2.72 -22.91 -4.65
C GLY A 102 -1.89 -21.93 -3.81
N LYS A 103 -0.55 -22.08 -3.82
CA LYS A 103 0.38 -21.18 -3.15
C LYS A 103 1.15 -20.36 -4.18
N ILE A 104 1.26 -19.05 -3.93
CA ILE A 104 2.08 -18.17 -4.77
C ILE A 104 3.42 -17.99 -4.05
N THR A 105 4.46 -18.66 -4.53
CA THR A 105 5.82 -18.54 -3.97
C THR A 105 6.77 -18.02 -5.04
N LEU A 106 7.55 -16.99 -4.70
CA LEU A 106 8.66 -16.54 -5.51
C LEU A 106 9.94 -17.28 -5.12
N THR A 107 10.68 -17.81 -6.08
CA THR A 107 12.00 -18.44 -5.89
C THR A 107 13.14 -17.44 -5.96
N THR A 108 12.86 -16.20 -6.36
CA THR A 108 13.81 -15.07 -6.34
C THR A 108 13.04 -13.80 -5.94
N PRO A 109 13.59 -12.94 -5.06
CA PRO A 109 12.97 -11.66 -4.74
C PRO A 109 12.74 -10.85 -6.00
N ALA A 110 11.52 -10.33 -6.16
CA ALA A 110 11.19 -9.44 -7.26
C ALA A 110 11.20 -7.99 -6.77
N HIS A 111 11.68 -7.08 -7.61
CA HIS A 111 11.65 -5.65 -7.33
C HIS A 111 10.54 -4.98 -8.13
N GLY A 112 9.97 -3.91 -7.60
CA GLY A 112 8.76 -3.35 -8.17
C GLY A 112 8.27 -2.13 -7.43
N TRP A 113 7.05 -1.72 -7.77
CA TRP A 113 6.33 -0.66 -7.07
C TRP A 113 4.93 -1.12 -6.71
N GLY A 114 4.36 -0.47 -5.70
CA GLY A 114 2.98 -0.69 -5.27
C GLY A 114 2.30 0.64 -5.02
N GLU A 115 1.05 0.74 -5.41
CA GLU A 115 0.16 1.85 -5.12
C GLU A 115 -1.03 1.30 -4.33
N VAL A 116 -1.33 1.94 -3.21
CA VAL A 116 -2.52 1.64 -2.41
C VAL A 116 -3.35 2.89 -2.31
N VAL A 117 -4.60 2.79 -2.76
CA VAL A 117 -5.59 3.87 -2.61
C VAL A 117 -6.50 3.50 -1.46
N PHE A 118 -6.47 4.34 -0.44
CA PHE A 118 -7.32 4.23 0.72
C PHE A 118 -8.50 5.19 0.61
N GLU A 119 -9.62 4.82 1.24
CA GLU A 119 -10.58 5.78 1.77
C GLU A 119 -10.31 6.04 3.27
N GLN A 120 -11.07 6.95 3.88
CA GLN A 120 -10.86 7.35 5.28
C GLN A 120 -10.88 6.15 6.24
N HIS A 121 -11.87 5.26 6.08
CA HIS A 121 -11.98 4.05 6.89
C HIS A 121 -10.80 3.08 6.67
N ASP A 122 -10.33 2.97 5.42
CA ASP A 122 -9.21 2.10 5.09
C ASP A 122 -7.92 2.58 5.76
N PHE A 123 -7.67 3.89 5.74
CA PHE A 123 -6.50 4.46 6.38
C PHE A 123 -6.53 4.25 7.90
N GLY A 124 -7.71 4.39 8.54
CA GLY A 124 -7.88 4.06 9.96
C GLY A 124 -7.59 2.58 10.26
N ASN A 125 -8.04 1.67 9.40
CA ASN A 125 -7.72 0.23 9.52
C ASN A 125 -6.23 -0.04 9.32
N PHE A 126 -5.60 0.65 8.37
CA PHE A 126 -4.18 0.55 8.09
C PHE A 126 -3.32 0.97 9.30
N LEU A 127 -3.66 2.08 9.97
CA LEU A 127 -2.94 2.51 11.18
C LEU A 127 -2.98 1.48 12.31
N LEU A 128 -4.07 0.70 12.39
CA LEU A 128 -4.25 -0.35 13.39
C LEU A 128 -3.78 -1.72 12.93
N TYR A 129 -3.29 -1.86 11.70
CA TYR A 129 -2.77 -3.11 11.20
C TYR A 129 -1.57 -3.53 12.06
N GLY A 130 -1.58 -4.77 12.57
CA GLY A 130 -0.62 -5.23 13.58
C GLY A 130 0.85 -4.88 13.30
N PRO A 131 1.36 -5.16 12.08
CA PRO A 131 2.71 -4.74 11.67
C PRO A 131 2.95 -3.23 11.72
N VAL A 132 1.99 -2.40 11.30
CA VAL A 132 2.09 -0.92 11.35
C VAL A 132 2.08 -0.44 12.81
N ALA A 133 1.10 -0.90 13.60
CA ALA A 133 0.95 -0.51 15.00
C ALA A 133 2.16 -0.95 15.86
N ALA A 134 2.77 -2.10 15.55
CA ALA A 134 3.94 -2.60 16.27
C ALA A 134 5.18 -1.71 16.12
N VAL A 135 5.29 -0.97 15.02
CA VAL A 135 6.39 -0.02 14.76
C VAL A 135 5.98 1.44 14.97
N ALA A 136 4.79 1.71 15.52
CA ALA A 136 4.36 3.06 15.89
C ALA A 136 5.40 3.72 16.80
N PRO A 137 5.73 5.01 16.61
CA PRO A 137 6.87 5.62 17.27
C PRO A 137 6.64 5.79 18.78
N ILE A 138 7.76 5.93 19.49
CA ILE A 138 7.79 6.21 20.93
C ILE A 138 8.24 7.65 21.10
N VAL A 139 7.43 8.46 21.78
CA VAL A 139 7.68 9.88 22.06
C VAL A 139 7.58 10.06 23.57
N ASP A 140 8.60 10.66 24.18
CA ASP A 140 8.72 10.82 25.64
C ASP A 140 8.53 9.51 26.43
N GLY A 141 9.05 8.41 25.88
CA GLY A 141 8.95 7.08 26.48
C GLY A 141 7.57 6.42 26.37
N GLN A 142 6.61 7.06 25.69
CA GLN A 142 5.27 6.53 25.46
C GLN A 142 5.07 6.21 23.98
N ARG A 143 4.57 4.99 23.68
CA ARG A 143 4.22 4.61 22.31
C ARG A 143 2.91 5.29 21.91
N ILE A 144 2.86 5.80 20.68
CA ILE A 144 1.62 6.31 20.11
C ILE A 144 0.65 5.16 19.87
N VAL A 145 -0.61 5.35 20.26
CA VAL A 145 -1.71 4.43 19.95
C VAL A 145 -2.68 5.12 19.01
N PHE A 146 -2.79 4.65 17.76
CA PHE A 146 -3.69 5.25 16.78
C PHE A 146 -5.17 5.00 17.10
N GLU A 147 -6.04 5.90 16.68
CA GLU A 147 -7.48 5.65 16.61
C GLU A 147 -7.89 5.18 15.21
N ARG A 148 -8.88 4.28 15.15
CA ARG A 148 -9.49 3.87 13.88
C ARG A 148 -10.28 5.02 13.26
N ASP A 149 -11.03 5.73 14.10
CA ASP A 149 -11.97 6.77 13.70
C ASP A 149 -11.31 8.16 13.77
N GLY A 150 -11.95 9.15 13.15
CA GLY A 150 -11.43 10.52 13.09
C GLY A 150 -10.40 10.75 11.97
N VAL A 151 -10.39 9.88 10.95
CA VAL A 151 -9.63 10.11 9.73
C VAL A 151 -10.43 10.99 8.76
N GLU A 152 -9.83 12.06 8.27
CA GLU A 152 -10.43 12.97 7.28
C GLU A 152 -9.43 13.26 6.16
N PHE A 153 -9.91 13.25 4.93
CA PHE A 153 -9.10 13.54 3.75
C PHE A 153 -9.43 14.91 3.19
N ASP A 154 -8.39 15.71 2.93
CA ASP A 154 -8.46 16.96 2.20
C ASP A 154 -7.60 16.81 0.94
N ALA A 155 -8.24 16.34 -0.14
CA ALA A 155 -7.54 16.06 -1.40
C ALA A 155 -6.99 17.34 -2.05
N LEU A 156 -7.66 18.49 -1.86
CA LEU A 156 -7.23 19.77 -2.41
C LEU A 156 -5.96 20.26 -1.72
N ALA A 157 -5.91 20.16 -0.38
CA ALA A 157 -4.73 20.48 0.40
C ALA A 157 -3.70 19.34 0.46
N ARG A 158 -4.00 18.18 -0.14
CA ARG A 158 -3.17 16.96 -0.11
C ARG A 158 -2.82 16.51 1.32
N ARG A 159 -3.82 16.56 2.20
CA ARG A 159 -3.67 16.27 3.64
C ARG A 159 -4.59 15.15 4.09
N VAL A 160 -4.12 14.41 5.08
CA VAL A 160 -4.89 13.43 5.84
C VAL A 160 -4.82 13.83 7.32
N ARG A 161 -5.96 14.14 7.92
CA ARG A 161 -6.08 14.29 9.37
C ARG A 161 -6.38 12.93 9.97
N PHE A 162 -5.76 12.61 11.10
CA PHE A 162 -5.99 11.39 11.85
C PHE A 162 -5.63 11.63 13.33
N VAL A 163 -5.82 10.63 14.18
CA VAL A 163 -5.64 10.79 15.63
C VAL A 163 -4.75 9.71 16.23
N GLY A 164 -3.89 10.12 17.16
CA GLY A 164 -3.11 9.23 18.01
C GLY A 164 -3.19 9.64 19.48
N TRP A 165 -3.11 8.66 20.37
CA TRP A 165 -2.98 8.86 21.80
C TRP A 165 -1.52 8.80 22.22
N VAL A 166 -1.08 9.82 22.96
CA VAL A 166 0.27 9.90 23.52
C VAL A 166 0.16 10.34 24.97
N ALA A 167 0.72 9.56 25.90
CA ALA A 167 0.65 9.84 27.33
C ALA A 167 -0.77 10.12 27.85
N GLY A 168 -1.78 9.42 27.31
CA GLY A 168 -3.19 9.60 27.70
C GLY A 168 -3.87 10.85 27.12
N ARG A 169 -3.18 11.61 26.26
CA ARG A 169 -3.76 12.74 25.51
C ARG A 169 -4.13 12.30 24.10
N ARG A 170 -5.34 12.66 23.67
CA ARG A 170 -5.82 12.46 22.30
C ARG A 170 -5.30 13.61 21.43
N THR A 171 -4.43 13.30 20.48
CA THR A 171 -3.72 14.30 19.68
C THR A 171 -4.06 14.15 18.20
N PRO A 172 -4.65 15.17 17.56
CA PRO A 172 -4.82 15.21 16.11
C PRO A 172 -3.46 15.40 15.43
N LEU A 173 -3.30 14.71 14.31
CA LEU A 173 -2.11 14.69 13.48
C LEU A 173 -2.53 14.96 12.04
N VAL A 174 -1.69 15.67 11.31
CA VAL A 174 -1.90 15.99 9.90
C VAL A 174 -0.73 15.44 9.10
N LEU A 175 -0.99 14.43 8.28
CA LEU A 175 -0.08 13.94 7.26
C LEU A 175 -0.28 14.77 6.00
N GLU A 176 0.79 15.34 5.46
CA GLU A 176 0.78 16.19 4.26
C GLU A 176 1.73 15.59 3.22
N ALA A 177 1.25 15.47 1.98
CA ALA A 177 2.10 15.05 0.87
C ALA A 177 2.98 16.22 0.42
N GLY A 178 4.23 15.94 0.02
CA GLY A 178 5.10 16.96 -0.57
C GLY A 178 4.61 17.42 -1.95
N GLU A 179 5.16 18.51 -2.49
CA GLU A 179 4.60 19.20 -3.66
C GLU A 179 4.67 18.38 -4.96
N GLY A 180 5.62 17.46 -5.10
CA GLY A 180 5.83 16.60 -6.26
C GLY A 180 5.41 15.14 -6.07
N ALA A 181 5.42 14.39 -7.18
CA ALA A 181 5.31 12.93 -7.16
C ALA A 181 6.63 12.33 -6.65
N GLY A 182 6.57 11.52 -5.60
CA GLY A 182 7.75 10.99 -4.90
C GLY A 182 8.37 11.96 -3.87
N ASP A 183 7.75 13.11 -3.63
CA ASP A 183 8.15 13.97 -2.53
C ASP A 183 7.68 13.39 -1.20
N ARG A 184 8.60 13.40 -0.23
CA ARG A 184 8.40 12.76 1.06
C ARG A 184 7.32 13.44 1.89
N VAL A 185 6.40 12.65 2.41
CA VAL A 185 5.35 13.10 3.35
C VAL A 185 5.92 13.77 4.61
N SER A 186 5.17 14.67 5.22
CA SER A 186 5.46 15.25 6.54
C SER A 186 4.26 15.08 7.47
N VAL A 187 4.51 14.99 8.77
CA VAL A 187 3.45 14.99 9.79
C VAL A 187 3.68 16.14 10.75
N HIS A 188 2.62 16.90 11.02
CA HIS A 188 2.62 17.95 12.04
C HIS A 188 1.40 17.83 12.96
N VAL A 189 1.55 18.39 14.17
CA VAL A 189 0.44 18.58 15.12
C VAL A 189 -0.13 19.98 14.87
N PRO A 190 -1.44 20.14 14.65
CA PRO A 190 -2.06 21.46 14.46
C PRO A 190 -1.80 22.40 15.65
N GLU A 191 -1.59 23.68 15.35
CA GLU A 191 -1.42 24.72 16.36
C GLU A 191 -2.65 24.83 17.27
N GLY A 192 -2.42 25.19 18.55
CA GLY A 192 -3.47 25.36 19.54
C GLY A 192 -4.02 24.07 20.16
N VAL A 193 -3.49 22.89 19.77
CA VAL A 193 -3.92 21.60 20.35
C VAL A 193 -3.00 21.14 21.50
N THR A 194 -1.77 21.61 21.52
CA THR A 194 -0.78 21.29 22.55
C THR A 194 0.11 22.51 22.79
N GLU A 195 0.25 22.95 24.04
CA GLU A 195 1.11 24.08 24.42
C GLU A 195 2.61 23.71 24.54
N ASP A 196 2.98 22.45 24.23
CA ASP A 196 4.25 21.86 24.65
C ASP A 196 5.21 21.53 23.49
N MET A 197 6.52 21.61 23.78
CA MET A 197 7.64 21.11 22.93
C MET A 197 7.47 19.65 22.45
N SER A 198 6.58 18.88 23.09
CA SER A 198 6.23 17.51 22.67
C SER A 198 5.58 17.46 21.28
N ALA A 199 4.93 18.54 20.83
CA ALA A 199 4.27 18.61 19.52
C ALA A 199 5.25 18.48 18.35
N GLU A 200 6.39 19.18 18.45
CA GLU A 200 7.45 19.15 17.43
C GLU A 200 8.14 17.77 17.42
N ALA A 201 8.49 17.25 18.59
CA ALA A 201 9.07 15.91 18.72
C ALA A 201 8.12 14.82 18.18
N LEU A 202 6.82 14.95 18.45
CA LEU A 202 5.78 14.06 17.95
C LEU A 202 5.65 14.14 16.42
N GLY A 203 5.58 15.35 15.86
CA GLY A 203 5.54 15.57 14.41
C GLY A 203 6.77 15.01 13.69
N ALA A 204 7.97 15.24 14.24
CA ALA A 204 9.21 14.70 13.71
C ALA A 204 9.27 13.17 13.76
N ALA A 205 8.88 12.57 14.89
CA ALA A 205 8.84 11.11 15.05
C ALA A 205 7.82 10.47 14.09
N MET A 206 6.65 11.08 13.93
CA MET A 206 5.63 10.61 13.00
C MET A 206 6.04 10.80 11.53
N THR A 207 6.70 11.91 11.21
CA THR A 207 7.28 12.14 9.88
C THR A 207 8.30 11.05 9.56
N HIS A 208 9.20 10.76 10.50
CA HIS A 208 10.17 9.68 10.34
C HIS A 208 9.48 8.33 10.14
N PHE A 209 8.52 8.01 11.01
CA PHE A 209 7.73 6.77 10.93
C PHE A 209 7.14 6.55 9.55
N PHE A 210 6.40 7.50 8.98
CA PHE A 210 5.81 7.29 7.64
C PHE A 210 6.83 7.28 6.52
N ARG A 211 7.95 8.01 6.64
CA ARG A 211 9.03 8.01 5.64
C ARG A 211 9.88 6.74 5.63
N THR A 212 9.86 5.97 6.72
CA THR A 212 10.66 4.74 6.85
C THR A 212 9.80 3.51 7.03
N LEU A 213 8.47 3.65 7.00
CA LEU A 213 7.54 2.54 7.15
C LEU A 213 7.78 1.53 6.03
N SER A 214 8.24 0.37 6.44
CA SER A 214 8.40 -0.82 5.62
C SER A 214 7.49 -1.91 6.18
N LEU A 215 6.63 -2.46 5.34
CA LEU A 215 5.68 -3.50 5.71
C LEU A 215 5.98 -4.77 4.94
N ASP A 216 6.20 -5.86 5.69
CA ASP A 216 6.18 -7.20 5.12
C ASP A 216 4.73 -7.68 5.03
N LEU A 217 4.20 -7.73 3.81
CA LEU A 217 2.91 -8.31 3.49
C LEU A 217 3.10 -9.73 2.94
N ALA A 218 3.44 -10.65 3.83
CA ALA A 218 3.59 -12.08 3.52
C ALA A 218 4.66 -12.37 2.43
N GLY A 219 5.84 -11.78 2.59
CA GLY A 219 6.99 -11.92 1.69
C GLY A 219 7.15 -10.77 0.68
N VAL A 220 6.24 -9.79 0.69
CA VAL A 220 6.33 -8.56 -0.10
C VAL A 220 6.68 -7.40 0.81
N GLU A 221 7.88 -6.84 0.65
CA GLU A 221 8.29 -5.63 1.37
C GLU A 221 7.74 -4.39 0.64
N LEU A 222 6.83 -3.66 1.28
CA LEU A 222 6.32 -2.37 0.81
C LEU A 222 6.94 -1.24 1.60
N ARG A 223 7.54 -0.27 0.90
CA ARG A 223 8.11 0.93 1.50
C ARG A 223 7.31 2.15 1.08
N PHE A 224 6.97 3.01 2.04
CA PHE A 224 6.43 4.33 1.74
C PHE A 224 7.57 5.20 1.16
N ALA A 225 7.36 5.72 -0.06
CA ALA A 225 8.30 6.59 -0.77
C ALA A 225 7.69 7.99 -0.93
#